data_AF-A0A939MFU4-F1
#
_entry.id   AF-A0A939MFU4-F1
#
_cell.length_a   1.000
_cell.length_b   1.000
_cell.length_c   1.000
_cell.angle_alpha   90.00
_cell.angle_beta   90.00
_cell.angle_gamma   90.00
#
_symmetry.space_group_name_H-M   'P 1'
#
loop_
_entity.id
_entity.type
_entity.pdbx_description
1 polymer ?
#
loop_
_entity_poly.entity_id
_entity_poly.type
_entity_poly.pdbx_seq_one_letter_code
_entity_poly.pdbx_strand_id
1 'polypeptide(L)'
;MSPLEAISRWLESQDLDTQLEVAAYATFLIFRKSDVLTLGGSEELDTLQRWLTEPELDPRAAAGRALTFRLAFEYFAEGRISGVGWKRTEELEHKNLERAKRNGKLAAARKAQRKLQLLPSRKEHWYLVAKSWNGLAATYLTREALSVVR
;
A
#
# COMPACT_ATOMS: atom_id res chain seq x y z
N MET A 1 -15.19 -16.89 -1.80
CA MET A 1 -14.51 -15.59 -1.66
C MET A 1 -13.88 -15.25 -3.00
N SER A 2 -14.15 -14.06 -3.53
CA SER A 2 -13.54 -13.61 -4.79
C SER A 2 -12.10 -13.11 -4.57
N PRO A 3 -11.25 -13.02 -5.62
CA PRO A 3 -9.92 -12.42 -5.54
C PRO A 3 -9.91 -11.01 -4.93
N LEU A 4 -10.86 -10.15 -5.33
CA LEU A 4 -10.96 -8.77 -4.80
C LEU A 4 -11.43 -8.75 -3.35
N GLU A 5 -12.40 -9.60 -2.98
CA GLU A 5 -12.85 -9.74 -1.59
C GLU A 5 -11.70 -10.23 -0.69
N ALA A 6 -10.87 -11.16 -1.17
CA ALA A 6 -9.69 -11.61 -0.46
C ALA A 6 -8.71 -10.46 -0.21
N ILE A 7 -8.40 -9.68 -1.25
CA ILE A 7 -7.51 -8.51 -1.15
C ILE A 7 -8.06 -7.48 -0.15
N SER A 8 -9.35 -7.14 -0.23
CA SER A 8 -9.98 -6.17 0.69
C SER A 8 -9.86 -6.61 2.13
N ARG A 9 -10.24 -7.86 2.44
CA ARG A 9 -10.16 -8.42 3.80
C ARG A 9 -8.73 -8.48 4.32
N TRP A 10 -7.77 -8.82 3.46
CA TRP A 10 -6.37 -8.81 3.84
C TRP A 10 -5.90 -7.40 4.17
N LEU A 11 -6.25 -6.40 3.36
CA LEU A 11 -5.91 -5.01 3.64
C LEU A 11 -6.51 -4.55 4.97
N GLU A 12 -7.79 -4.84 5.21
CA GLU A 12 -8.51 -4.52 6.45
C GLU A 12 -7.88 -5.18 7.69
N SER A 13 -7.28 -6.37 7.53
CA SER A 13 -6.59 -7.07 8.63
C SER A 13 -5.22 -6.49 9.00
N GLN A 14 -4.65 -5.59 8.18
CA GLN A 14 -3.38 -4.93 8.50
C GLN A 14 -3.60 -3.79 9.50
N ASP A 15 -2.56 -3.37 10.20
CA ASP A 15 -2.63 -2.16 11.01
C ASP A 15 -2.83 -0.91 10.12
N LEU A 16 -3.34 0.17 10.72
CA LEU A 16 -3.69 1.39 9.98
C LEU A 16 -2.49 2.00 9.25
N ASP A 17 -1.29 1.97 9.82
CA ASP A 17 -0.11 2.56 9.15
C ASP A 17 0.23 1.75 7.90
N THR A 18 0.17 0.42 7.97
CA THR A 18 0.34 -0.46 6.81
C THR A 18 -0.76 -0.23 5.76
N GLN A 19 -2.02 -0.10 6.17
CA GLN A 19 -3.12 0.21 5.25
C GLN A 19 -2.89 1.51 4.48
N LEU A 20 -2.50 2.57 5.18
CA LEU A 20 -2.21 3.88 4.60
C LEU A 20 -0.99 3.84 3.67
N GLU A 21 0.03 3.05 4.01
CA GLU A 21 1.18 2.84 3.13
C GLU A 21 0.80 2.14 1.83
N VAL A 22 0.07 1.02 1.91
CA VAL A 22 -0.41 0.29 0.73
C VAL A 22 -1.29 1.17 -0.14
N ALA A 23 -2.19 1.94 0.48
CA ALA A 23 -3.06 2.88 -0.22
C ALA A 23 -2.26 3.93 -0.99
N ALA A 24 -1.26 4.57 -0.38
CA ALA A 24 -0.43 5.57 -1.05
C ALA A 24 0.30 5.02 -2.28
N TYR A 25 0.83 3.79 -2.17
CA TYR A 25 1.52 3.15 -3.29
C TYR A 25 0.55 2.71 -4.39
N ALA A 26 -0.59 2.13 -4.01
CA ALA A 26 -1.62 1.74 -4.95
C ALA A 26 -2.15 2.96 -5.70
N THR A 27 -2.42 4.08 -5.02
CA THR A 27 -2.91 5.28 -5.70
C THR A 27 -1.87 5.93 -6.62
N PHE A 28 -0.58 5.86 -6.25
CA PHE A 28 0.52 6.29 -7.11
C PHE A 28 0.66 5.41 -8.37
N LEU A 29 0.69 4.08 -8.21
CA LEU A 29 0.95 3.15 -9.31
C LEU A 29 -0.27 2.86 -10.19
N ILE A 30 -1.44 2.73 -9.59
CA ILE A 30 -2.67 2.32 -10.27
C ILE A 30 -3.41 3.54 -10.82
N PHE A 31 -3.57 4.59 -10.02
CA PHE A 31 -4.34 5.77 -10.41
C PHE A 31 -3.50 6.92 -10.96
N ARG A 32 -2.15 6.84 -10.87
CA ARG A 32 -1.22 7.89 -11.31
C ARG A 32 -1.56 9.28 -10.75
N LYS A 33 -2.15 9.32 -9.55
CA LYS A 33 -2.74 10.55 -8.98
C LYS A 33 -1.72 11.51 -8.36
N SER A 34 -0.44 11.15 -8.29
CA SER A 34 0.59 12.00 -7.69
C SER A 34 1.94 11.85 -8.39
N ASP A 35 2.66 12.95 -8.56
CA ASP A 35 4.07 12.96 -8.99
C ASP A 35 5.03 12.64 -7.83
N VAL A 36 4.52 12.62 -6.58
CA VAL A 36 5.31 12.40 -5.37
C VAL A 36 4.67 11.31 -4.51
N LEU A 37 5.46 10.29 -4.20
CA LEU A 37 5.05 9.21 -3.33
C LEU A 37 5.06 9.69 -1.88
N THR A 38 3.90 10.12 -1.37
CA THR A 38 3.70 10.50 0.04
C THR A 38 3.22 9.31 0.86
N LEU A 39 3.45 9.32 2.17
CA LEU A 39 2.75 8.38 3.06
C LEU A 39 1.26 8.72 3.03
N GLY A 40 0.43 7.75 2.67
CA GLY A 40 -0.98 7.94 2.33
C GLY A 40 -1.80 8.56 3.47
N GLY A 41 -2.84 9.28 3.09
CA GLY A 41 -3.90 9.73 3.97
C GLY A 41 -5.14 8.85 3.87
N SER A 42 -6.17 9.24 4.62
CA SER A 42 -7.46 8.56 4.61
C SER A 42 -8.12 8.60 3.23
N GLU A 43 -7.90 9.65 2.45
CA GLU A 43 -8.48 9.78 1.10
C GLU A 43 -7.93 8.72 0.13
N GLU A 44 -6.63 8.43 0.17
CA GLU A 44 -6.02 7.37 -0.63
C GLU A 44 -6.54 6.00 -0.22
N LEU A 45 -6.70 5.76 1.09
CA LEU A 45 -7.24 4.51 1.60
C LEU A 45 -8.70 4.32 1.18
N ASP A 46 -9.53 5.35 1.34
CA ASP A 46 -10.92 5.33 0.89
C ASP A 46 -11.02 5.09 -0.63
N THR A 47 -10.14 5.73 -1.40
CA THR A 47 -10.09 5.54 -2.86
C THR A 47 -9.74 4.11 -3.22
N LEU A 48 -8.73 3.53 -2.57
CA LEU A 48 -8.33 2.13 -2.79
C LEU A 48 -9.45 1.17 -2.39
N GLN A 49 -10.07 1.37 -1.22
CA GLN A 49 -11.16 0.53 -0.74
C GLN A 49 -12.34 0.55 -1.71
N ARG A 50 -12.80 1.73 -2.15
CA ARG A 50 -13.88 1.83 -3.14
C ARG A 50 -13.54 1.13 -4.45
N TRP A 51 -12.28 1.20 -4.88
CA TRP A 51 -11.83 0.53 -6.11
C TRP A 51 -11.78 -1.01 -5.97
N LEU A 52 -11.47 -1.52 -4.78
CA LEU A 52 -11.48 -2.96 -4.48
C LEU A 52 -12.90 -3.52 -4.30
N THR A 53 -13.83 -2.72 -3.78
CA THR A 53 -15.19 -3.15 -3.41
C THR A 53 -16.27 -2.63 -4.36
N GLU A 54 -15.91 -2.17 -5.55
CA GLU A 54 -16.88 -1.64 -6.52
C GLU A 54 -17.92 -2.73 -6.86
N PRO A 55 -19.22 -2.45 -6.66
CA PRO A 55 -20.27 -3.41 -6.95
C PRO A 55 -20.40 -3.64 -8.46
N GLU A 56 -20.98 -4.77 -8.85
CA GLU A 56 -21.38 -5.05 -10.24
C GLU A 56 -20.26 -5.10 -11.28
N LEU A 57 -19.00 -5.29 -10.85
CA LEU A 57 -17.92 -5.57 -11.79
C LEU A 57 -18.18 -6.89 -12.52
N ASP A 58 -18.10 -6.84 -13.85
CA ASP A 58 -18.05 -8.08 -14.62
C ASP A 58 -16.81 -8.89 -14.18
N PRO A 59 -16.86 -10.23 -14.26
CA PRO A 59 -15.83 -11.01 -13.62
C PRO A 59 -14.44 -10.83 -14.28
N ARG A 60 -14.39 -10.47 -15.58
CA ARG A 60 -13.13 -10.19 -16.28
C ARG A 60 -12.52 -8.88 -15.79
N ALA A 61 -13.32 -7.84 -15.60
CA ALA A 61 -12.86 -6.59 -14.98
C ALA A 61 -12.38 -6.82 -13.54
N ALA A 62 -13.10 -7.63 -12.75
CA ALA A 62 -12.71 -7.98 -11.39
C ALA A 62 -11.36 -8.72 -11.35
N ALA A 63 -11.15 -9.70 -12.23
CA ALA A 63 -9.88 -10.42 -12.36
C ALA A 63 -8.74 -9.49 -12.81
N GLY A 64 -9.02 -8.57 -13.75
CA GLY A 64 -8.07 -7.55 -14.19
C GLY A 64 -7.62 -6.65 -13.03
N ARG A 65 -8.56 -6.15 -12.21
CA ARG A 65 -8.23 -5.34 -11.02
C ARG A 65 -7.42 -6.11 -10.00
N ALA A 66 -7.79 -7.36 -9.71
CA ALA A 66 -7.05 -8.20 -8.77
C ALA A 66 -5.59 -8.40 -9.23
N LEU A 67 -5.39 -8.63 -10.54
CA LEU A 67 -4.05 -8.75 -11.13
C LEU A 67 -3.28 -7.43 -11.07
N THR A 68 -3.92 -6.30 -11.41
CA THR A 68 -3.31 -4.97 -11.31
C THR A 68 -2.86 -4.66 -9.89
N PHE A 69 -3.71 -4.92 -8.90
CA PHE A 69 -3.36 -4.72 -7.49
C PHE A 69 -2.18 -5.61 -7.10
N ARG A 70 -2.24 -6.90 -7.46
CA ARG A 70 -1.17 -7.86 -7.16
C ARG A 70 0.18 -7.37 -7.68
N LEU A 71 0.25 -6.97 -8.95
CA LEU A 71 1.50 -6.50 -9.55
C LEU A 71 2.02 -5.23 -8.88
N ALA A 72 1.12 -4.26 -8.61
CA ALA A 72 1.49 -3.03 -7.93
C ALA A 72 2.00 -3.28 -6.50
N PHE A 73 1.34 -4.17 -5.77
CA PHE A 73 1.73 -4.53 -4.40
C PHE A 73 3.04 -5.30 -4.39
N GLU A 74 3.22 -6.31 -5.23
CA GLU A 74 4.45 -7.12 -5.28
C GLU A 74 5.68 -6.25 -5.63
N TYR A 75 5.54 -5.34 -6.59
CA TYR A 75 6.58 -4.36 -6.92
C TYR A 75 6.93 -3.47 -5.71
N PHE A 76 5.92 -3.00 -4.98
CA PHE A 76 6.13 -2.20 -3.78
C PHE A 76 6.78 -3.00 -2.64
N ALA A 77 6.27 -4.20 -2.38
CA ALA A 77 6.74 -5.10 -1.34
C ALA A 77 8.20 -5.50 -1.57
N GLU A 78 8.62 -5.75 -2.81
CA GLU A 78 10.03 -6.00 -3.15
C GLU A 78 10.93 -4.83 -2.71
N GLY A 79 10.50 -3.60 -2.95
CA GLY A 79 11.20 -2.40 -2.47
C GLY A 79 11.29 -2.32 -0.95
N ARG A 80 10.26 -2.77 -0.23
CA ARG A 80 10.26 -2.83 1.25
C ARG A 80 11.19 -3.93 1.78
N ILE A 81 11.15 -5.12 1.19
CA ILE A 81 11.94 -6.29 1.62
C ILE A 81 13.43 -6.08 1.33
N SER A 82 13.77 -5.52 0.16
CA SER A 82 15.17 -5.24 -0.25
C SER A 82 15.82 -4.07 0.49
N GLY A 83 15.06 -3.29 1.27
CA GLY A 83 15.58 -2.11 1.96
C GLY A 83 15.58 -0.82 1.14
N VAL A 84 15.55 -0.91 -0.20
CA VAL A 84 15.66 0.26 -1.09
C VAL A 84 14.50 1.24 -0.92
N GLY A 85 13.28 0.73 -0.75
CA GLY A 85 12.09 1.55 -0.53
C GLY A 85 12.12 2.29 0.82
N TRP A 86 12.76 1.71 1.82
CA TRP A 86 12.93 2.35 3.13
C TRP A 86 13.89 3.53 3.07
N LYS A 87 15.00 3.41 2.35
CA LYS A 87 15.94 4.52 2.17
C LYS A 87 15.26 5.74 1.54
N ARG A 88 14.45 5.54 0.50
CA ARG A 88 13.66 6.62 -0.13
C ARG A 88 12.65 7.24 0.84
N THR A 89 12.00 6.41 1.66
CA THR A 89 11.04 6.88 2.68
C THR A 89 11.72 7.74 3.74
N GLU A 90 12.87 7.29 4.22
CA GLU A 90 13.69 7.99 5.22
C GLU A 90 14.17 9.35 4.68
N GLU A 91 14.73 9.37 3.46
CA GLU A 91 15.14 10.61 2.79
C GLU A 91 13.98 11.60 2.61
N LEU A 92 12.80 11.12 2.24
CA LEU A 92 11.61 11.96 2.10
C LEU A 92 11.16 12.55 3.43
N GLU A 93 11.11 11.74 4.49
CA GLU A 93 10.68 12.22 5.80
C GLU A 93 11.70 13.19 6.44
N HIS A 94 13.00 13.01 6.19
CA HIS A 94 14.01 14.03 6.52
C HIS A 94 13.77 15.35 5.77
N LYS A 95 13.49 15.30 4.46
CA LYS A 95 13.15 16.51 3.69
C LYS A 95 11.90 17.19 4.22
N ASN A 96 10.87 16.42 4.59
CA ASN A 96 9.63 16.93 5.17
C ASN A 96 9.86 17.58 6.53
N LEU A 97 10.66 16.96 7.39
CA LEU A 97 11.03 17.48 8.70
C LEU A 97 11.72 18.83 8.58
N GLU A 98 12.75 18.93 7.74
CA GLU A 98 13.52 20.16 7.56
C GLU A 98 12.68 21.27 6.93
N ARG A 99 11.83 20.94 5.94
CA ARG A 99 10.88 21.90 5.36
C ARG A 99 9.88 22.39 6.40
N ALA A 100 9.34 21.51 7.24
CA ALA A 100 8.37 21.88 8.27
C ALA A 100 9.00 22.78 9.34
N LYS A 101 10.24 22.50 9.77
CA LYS A 101 10.99 23.37 10.70
C LYS A 101 11.19 24.78 10.13
N ARG A 102 11.69 24.89 8.89
CA ARG A 102 11.91 26.19 8.21
C ARG A 102 10.63 27.02 8.11
N ASN A 103 9.50 26.36 7.89
CA ASN A 103 8.20 27.01 7.74
C ASN A 103 7.45 27.24 9.06
N GLY A 104 8.06 26.96 10.22
CA GLY A 104 7.42 27.08 11.53
C GLY A 104 6.24 26.11 11.76
N LYS A 105 6.10 25.06 10.94
CA LYS A 105 4.98 24.10 11.01
C LYS A 105 5.26 23.00 12.04
N LEU A 106 5.16 23.34 13.33
CA LEU A 106 5.51 22.45 14.44
C LEU A 106 4.78 21.09 14.40
N ALA A 107 3.48 21.06 14.09
CA ALA A 107 2.71 19.81 14.01
C ALA A 107 3.22 18.89 12.89
N ALA A 108 3.53 19.46 11.71
CA ALA A 108 4.08 18.71 10.59
C ALA A 108 5.50 18.19 10.89
N ALA A 109 6.33 18.99 11.56
CA ALA A 109 7.67 18.58 12.00
C ALA A 109 7.59 17.41 12.98
N ARG A 110 6.72 17.48 14.00
CA ARG A 110 6.50 16.38 14.95
C ARG A 110 6.01 15.11 14.24
N LYS A 111 5.10 15.24 13.26
CA LYS A 111 4.62 14.11 12.47
C LYS A 111 5.75 13.42 11.69
N ALA A 112 6.59 14.19 10.98
CA ALA A 112 7.73 13.66 10.24
C ALA A 112 8.77 13.01 11.19
N GLN A 113 9.06 13.64 12.32
CA GLN A 113 9.97 13.07 13.32
C GLN A 113 9.47 11.75 13.90
N ARG A 114 8.17 11.66 14.24
CA ARG A 114 7.57 10.41 14.72
C ARG A 114 7.65 9.30 13.69
N LYS A 115 7.41 9.61 12.41
CA LYS A 115 7.55 8.64 11.30
C LYS A 115 8.98 8.11 11.15
N LEU A 116 9.99 8.95 11.34
CA LEU A 116 11.40 8.55 11.35
C LEU A 116 11.72 7.65 12.55
N GLN A 117 11.21 7.97 13.74
CA GLN A 117 11.42 7.16 14.95
C GLN A 117 10.80 5.76 14.84
N LEU A 118 9.65 5.63 14.16
CA LEU A 118 8.96 4.36 13.95
C LEU A 118 9.49 3.55 12.75
N LEU A 119 10.48 4.07 12.02
CA LEU A 119 10.96 3.45 10.80
C LEU A 119 11.59 2.05 11.03
N PRO A 120 12.35 1.79 12.12
CA PRO A 120 12.87 0.45 12.41
C PRO A 120 11.76 -0.59 12.65
N SER A 121 10.77 -0.28 13.50
CA SER A 121 9.68 -1.21 13.79
C SER A 121 8.81 -1.46 12.56
N ARG A 122 8.60 -0.44 11.71
CA ARG A 122 7.92 -0.60 10.42
C ARG A 122 8.67 -1.53 9.47
N LYS A 123 10.01 -1.42 9.39
CA LYS A 123 10.84 -2.35 8.60
C LYS A 123 10.63 -3.80 9.03
N GLU A 124 10.64 -4.06 10.33
CA GLU A 124 10.42 -5.40 10.89
C GLU A 124 9.00 -5.91 10.62
N HIS A 125 7.99 -5.05 10.80
CA HIS A 125 6.59 -5.40 10.57
C HIS A 125 6.32 -5.83 9.12
N TRP A 126 6.97 -5.19 8.15
CA TRP A 126 6.75 -5.47 6.73
C TRP A 126 7.14 -6.89 6.30
N TYR A 127 8.01 -7.60 7.04
CA TYR A 127 8.25 -9.02 6.79
C TYR A 127 7.00 -9.88 7.08
N LEU A 128 6.22 -9.53 8.10
CA LEU A 128 4.96 -10.21 8.42
C LEU A 128 3.88 -9.89 7.38
N VAL A 129 3.81 -8.63 6.93
CA VAL A 129 2.92 -8.20 5.83
C VAL A 129 3.23 -8.97 4.54
N ALA A 130 4.50 -9.07 4.17
CA ALA A 130 4.91 -9.84 2.99
C ALA A 130 4.56 -11.33 3.12
N LYS A 131 4.77 -11.92 4.30
CA LYS A 131 4.40 -13.32 4.56
C LYS A 131 2.89 -13.54 4.45
N SER A 132 2.08 -12.65 5.04
CA SER A 132 0.61 -12.76 4.98
C SER A 132 0.10 -12.59 3.56
N TRP A 133 0.66 -11.64 2.81
CA TRP A 133 0.37 -11.45 1.39
C TRP A 133 0.67 -12.70 0.56
N ASN A 134 1.86 -13.29 0.73
CA ASN A 134 2.26 -14.48 -0.03
C ASN A 134 1.29 -15.65 0.19
N GLY A 135 0.81 -15.85 1.43
CA GLY A 135 -0.21 -16.86 1.74
C GLY A 135 -1.54 -16.62 1.02
N LEU A 136 -2.00 -15.36 1.00
CA LEU A 136 -3.19 -14.96 0.26
C LEU A 136 -3.01 -15.16 -1.25
N ALA A 137 -1.91 -14.67 -1.82
CA ALA A 137 -1.66 -14.69 -3.25
C ALA A 137 -1.57 -16.12 -3.80
N ALA A 138 -0.93 -17.02 -3.03
CA ALA A 138 -0.83 -18.44 -3.37
C ALA A 138 -2.17 -19.18 -3.35
N THR A 139 -3.17 -18.63 -2.64
CA THR A 139 -4.49 -19.27 -2.48
C THR A 139 -5.54 -18.67 -3.41
N TYR A 140 -5.59 -17.34 -3.51
CA TYR A 140 -6.71 -16.60 -4.12
C TYR A 140 -6.34 -15.83 -5.38
N LEU A 141 -5.05 -15.66 -5.67
CA LEU A 141 -4.56 -14.85 -6.80
C LEU A 141 -3.75 -15.67 -7.81
N THR A 142 -3.91 -17.00 -7.82
CA THR A 142 -3.28 -17.88 -8.80
C THR A 142 -3.87 -17.66 -10.20
N ARG A 143 -3.16 -18.13 -11.23
CA ARG A 143 -3.65 -18.03 -12.62
C ARG A 143 -5.00 -18.73 -12.76
N GLU A 144 -5.14 -19.88 -12.12
CA GLU A 144 -6.35 -20.70 -12.12
C GLU A 144 -7.50 -19.91 -11.46
N ALA A 145 -7.27 -19.34 -10.27
CA ALA A 145 -8.25 -18.55 -9.53
C ALA A 145 -8.71 -17.29 -10.31
N LEU A 146 -7.82 -16.69 -11.09
CA LEU A 146 -8.12 -15.52 -11.94
C LEU A 146 -8.75 -15.91 -13.29
N SER A 147 -8.73 -17.18 -13.67
CA SER A 147 -9.22 -17.69 -14.96
C SER A 147 -10.63 -18.29 -14.93
N VAL A 148 -11.26 -18.41 -13.76
CA VAL A 148 -12.60 -19.05 -13.57
C VAL A 148 -13.75 -18.22 -14.16
N VAL A 149 -13.45 -17.11 -14.84
CA VAL A 149 -14.40 -16.32 -15.59
C VAL A 149 -14.55 -16.92 -16.99
N ARG A 150 -15.44 -17.89 -17.13
CA ARG A 150 -16.03 -18.27 -18.42
C ARG A 150 -17.49 -17.88 -18.45
#